data_AF-A0A6G3Z361-F1
#
_entry.id   AF-A0A6G3Z361-F1
#
_cell.length_a   1.000
_cell.length_b   1.000
_cell.length_c   1.000
_cell.angle_alpha   90.00
_cell.angle_beta   90.00
_cell.angle_gamma   90.00
#
_symmetry.space_group_name_H-M   'P 1'
#
loop_
_entity.id
_entity.type
_entity.pdbx_description
1 polymer ?
#
loop_
_entity_poly.entity_id
_entity_poly.type
_entity_poly.pdbx_seq_one_letter_code
_entity_poly.pdbx_strand_id
1 'polypeptide(L)'
;MSKPDAKSKPQVRPVVSPATPSIQPHRLPIWRFWIPLAAQLMLLVSVPAQSAYTYLTGETIVLQTAPVDPYDFLRGYYQTLNYQISDRQQLLSLPGGEEVLGDTNQTRFYLVLEAPEEASGNAEVHPWQPVRVSAMRPDDLA
;
A
#
# COMPACT_ATOMS: atom_id res chain seq x y z
N MET A 1 8.56 -46.88 -99.02
CA MET A 1 9.20 -45.55 -99.10
C MET A 1 8.39 -44.61 -98.21
N SER A 2 8.95 -44.23 -97.06
CA SER A 2 8.28 -43.52 -95.96
C SER A 2 8.14 -42.02 -96.20
N LYS A 3 7.01 -41.48 -95.72
CA LYS A 3 6.67 -40.05 -95.63
C LYS A 3 7.49 -39.40 -94.48
N PRO A 4 8.04 -38.17 -94.61
CA PRO A 4 8.82 -37.57 -93.53
C PRO A 4 7.94 -36.75 -92.56
N ASP A 5 8.24 -37.00 -91.29
CA ASP A 5 8.21 -36.15 -90.08
C ASP A 5 7.01 -35.26 -89.74
N ALA A 6 6.26 -35.75 -88.75
CA ALA A 6 5.40 -34.95 -87.90
C ALA A 6 6.24 -34.08 -86.94
N LYS A 7 5.97 -32.78 -86.93
CA LYS A 7 6.53 -31.80 -85.98
C LYS A 7 6.37 -32.27 -84.52
N SER A 8 7.48 -32.53 -83.85
CA SER A 8 7.52 -32.65 -82.38
C SER A 8 7.46 -31.26 -81.76
N LYS A 9 6.39 -30.96 -81.03
CA LYS A 9 6.22 -29.74 -80.24
C LYS A 9 6.87 -29.98 -78.86
N PRO A 10 7.74 -29.08 -78.36
CA PRO A 10 8.37 -29.30 -77.05
C PRO A 10 7.31 -29.24 -75.94
N GLN A 11 7.13 -30.36 -75.24
CA GLN A 11 6.35 -30.45 -74.00
C GLN A 11 7.10 -29.72 -72.89
N VAL A 12 6.66 -28.50 -72.56
CA VAL A 12 7.14 -27.75 -71.39
C VAL A 12 6.61 -28.47 -70.15
N ARG A 13 7.50 -29.15 -69.40
CA ARG A 13 7.13 -29.72 -68.10
C ARG A 13 6.68 -28.60 -67.17
N PRO A 14 5.56 -28.74 -66.44
CA PRO A 14 5.19 -27.77 -65.43
C PRO A 14 6.28 -27.78 -64.34
N VAL A 15 6.94 -26.64 -64.17
CA VAL A 15 7.83 -26.41 -63.03
C VAL A 15 6.94 -26.37 -61.79
N VAL A 16 7.05 -27.36 -60.91
CA VAL A 16 6.39 -27.34 -59.61
C VAL A 16 7.07 -26.25 -58.78
N SER A 17 6.43 -25.09 -58.66
CA SER A 17 6.90 -24.02 -57.77
C SER A 17 6.85 -24.51 -56.32
N PRO A 18 7.90 -24.29 -55.51
CA PRO A 18 7.90 -24.70 -54.11
C PRO A 18 6.80 -23.96 -53.36
N ALA A 19 5.91 -24.71 -52.70
CA ALA A 19 4.94 -24.16 -51.78
C ALA A 19 5.70 -23.45 -50.64
N THR A 20 5.58 -22.13 -50.57
CA THR A 20 6.17 -21.36 -49.48
C THR A 20 5.30 -21.58 -48.24
N PRO A 21 5.83 -22.05 -47.10
CA PRO A 21 5.04 -22.17 -45.89
C PRO A 21 4.59 -20.78 -45.45
N SER A 22 3.28 -20.54 -45.46
CA SER A 22 2.70 -19.31 -44.91
C SER A 22 2.85 -19.35 -43.38
N ILE A 23 3.88 -18.71 -42.86
CA ILE A 23 3.99 -18.45 -41.41
C ILE A 23 2.94 -17.39 -41.08
N GLN A 24 1.76 -17.82 -40.63
CA GLN A 24 0.75 -16.89 -40.16
C GLN A 24 1.22 -16.29 -38.83
N PRO A 25 1.32 -14.95 -38.71
CA PRO A 25 1.66 -14.33 -37.45
C PRO A 25 0.50 -14.55 -36.47
N HIS A 26 0.69 -15.43 -35.49
CA HIS A 26 -0.28 -15.61 -34.43
C HIS A 26 -0.28 -14.37 -33.55
N ARG A 27 -1.22 -13.44 -33.79
CA ARG A 27 -1.40 -12.25 -32.95
C ARG A 27 -2.02 -12.71 -31.63
N LEU A 28 -1.23 -12.69 -30.57
CA LEU A 28 -1.74 -12.91 -29.23
C LEU A 28 -2.76 -11.82 -28.91
N PRO A 29 -3.92 -12.17 -28.35
CA PRO A 29 -4.93 -11.18 -28.01
C PRO A 29 -4.42 -10.31 -26.87
N ILE A 30 -4.52 -8.99 -27.06
CA ILE A 30 -3.92 -7.94 -26.23
C ILE A 30 -4.28 -8.06 -24.73
N TRP A 31 -5.45 -8.62 -24.39
CA TRP A 31 -5.87 -8.84 -23.00
C TRP A 31 -4.94 -9.78 -22.22
N ARG A 32 -4.29 -10.75 -22.88
CA ARG A 32 -3.33 -11.68 -22.24
C ARG A 32 -2.09 -10.97 -21.71
N PHE A 33 -1.80 -9.77 -22.22
CA PHE A 33 -0.75 -8.90 -21.72
C PHE A 33 -1.28 -7.96 -20.62
N TRP A 34 -2.45 -7.35 -20.82
CA TRP A 34 -2.97 -6.36 -19.88
C TRP A 34 -3.47 -6.95 -18.56
N ILE A 35 -4.06 -8.15 -18.55
CA ILE A 35 -4.51 -8.76 -17.29
C ILE A 35 -3.36 -8.99 -16.31
N PRO A 36 -2.27 -9.70 -16.67
CA PRO A 36 -1.17 -9.89 -15.74
C PRO A 36 -0.47 -8.58 -15.39
N LEU A 37 -0.39 -7.61 -16.33
CA LEU A 37 0.19 -6.30 -16.05
C LEU A 37 -0.65 -5.51 -15.03
N ALA A 38 -1.97 -5.49 -15.18
CA ALA A 38 -2.87 -4.83 -14.25
C ALA A 38 -2.85 -5.51 -12.88
N ALA A 39 -2.85 -6.86 -12.84
CA ALA A 39 -2.73 -7.61 -11.60
C ALA A 39 -1.41 -7.31 -10.87
N GLN A 40 -0.29 -7.25 -11.60
CA GLN A 40 1.02 -6.90 -11.05
C GLN A 40 1.02 -5.47 -10.50
N LEU A 41 0.43 -4.52 -11.22
CA LEU A 41 0.33 -3.14 -10.77
C LEU A 41 -0.56 -3.01 -9.54
N MET A 42 -1.68 -3.73 -9.51
CA MET A 42 -2.59 -3.76 -8.37
C MET A 42 -1.90 -4.31 -7.13
N LEU A 43 -1.11 -5.38 -7.27
CA LEU A 43 -0.33 -5.93 -6.17
C LEU A 43 0.72 -4.92 -5.67
N LEU A 44 1.42 -4.24 -6.57
CA LEU A 44 2.40 -3.22 -6.22
C LEU A 44 1.77 -2.05 -5.44
N VAL A 45 0.62 -1.55 -5.91
CA VAL A 45 -0.09 -0.42 -5.29
C VAL A 45 -0.77 -0.84 -3.99
N SER A 46 -1.15 -2.12 -3.82
CA SER A 46 -1.84 -2.60 -2.63
C SER A 46 -1.08 -2.35 -1.33
N VAL A 47 0.25 -2.42 -1.35
CA VAL A 47 1.11 -2.23 -0.18
C VAL A 47 1.05 -0.78 0.34
N PRO A 48 1.36 0.25 -0.47
CA PRO A 48 1.28 1.64 -0.01
C PRO A 48 -0.14 2.20 -0.01
N ALA A 49 -1.13 1.57 -0.66
CA ALA A 49 -2.48 2.12 -0.82
C ALA A 49 -3.11 2.57 0.51
N GLN A 50 -2.98 1.77 1.57
CA GLN A 50 -3.50 2.12 2.89
C GLN A 50 -2.81 3.36 3.47
N SER A 51 -1.48 3.42 3.39
CA SER A 51 -0.70 4.55 3.89
C SER A 51 -0.99 5.84 3.11
N ALA A 52 -1.05 5.75 1.78
CA ALA A 52 -1.39 6.86 0.91
C ALA A 52 -2.82 7.37 1.17
N TYR A 53 -3.78 6.47 1.40
CA TYR A 53 -5.13 6.84 1.77
C TYR A 53 -5.16 7.61 3.09
N THR A 54 -4.48 7.11 4.14
CA THR A 54 -4.37 7.82 5.43
C THR A 54 -3.70 9.19 5.30
N TYR A 55 -2.67 9.32 4.45
CA TYR A 55 -2.00 10.61 4.25
C TYR A 55 -2.87 11.64 3.52
N LEU A 56 -3.71 11.18 2.58
CA LEU A 56 -4.56 12.06 1.76
C LEU A 56 -5.87 12.46 2.45
N THR A 57 -6.45 11.57 3.25
CA THR A 57 -7.78 11.79 3.86
C THR A 57 -7.76 11.81 5.38
N GLY A 58 -6.60 11.57 6.00
CA GLY A 58 -6.45 11.56 7.46
C GLY A 58 -6.28 12.95 8.05
N GLU A 59 -6.15 12.97 9.37
CA GLU A 59 -5.96 14.18 10.16
C GLU A 59 -4.56 14.23 10.75
N THR A 60 -3.98 15.43 10.80
CA THR A 60 -2.65 15.64 11.39
C THR A 60 -2.80 15.87 12.89
N ILE A 61 -2.37 14.88 13.68
CA ILE A 61 -2.34 14.98 15.14
C ILE A 61 -0.94 15.38 15.62
N VAL A 62 -0.87 16.21 16.66
CA VAL A 62 0.40 16.57 17.33
C VAL A 62 0.44 15.92 18.71
N LEU A 63 1.48 15.12 18.96
CA LEU A 63 1.69 14.41 20.21
C LEU A 63 2.93 14.94 20.94
N GLN A 64 2.83 15.09 22.25
CA GLN A 64 3.95 15.51 23.08
C GLN A 64 4.82 14.32 23.50
N THR A 65 6.13 14.46 23.34
CA THR A 65 7.09 13.48 23.86
C THR A 65 7.36 13.70 25.34
N ALA A 66 7.55 12.60 26.07
CA ALA A 66 8.10 12.61 27.42
C ALA A 66 9.63 12.54 27.34
N PRO A 67 10.36 13.31 28.17
CA PRO A 67 11.81 13.30 28.16
C PRO A 67 12.31 11.91 28.58
N VAL A 68 13.08 11.26 27.72
CA VAL A 68 13.84 10.05 28.05
C VAL A 68 15.30 10.40 27.91
N ASP A 69 16.08 10.23 28.98
CA ASP A 69 17.52 10.47 28.95
C ASP A 69 18.17 9.45 28.01
N PRO A 70 18.75 9.88 26.88
CA PRO A 70 19.34 8.98 25.90
C PRO A 70 20.76 8.54 26.28
N TYR A 71 21.30 9.01 27.41
CA TYR A 71 22.70 8.83 27.76
C TYR A 71 22.96 7.53 28.55
N ASP A 72 23.52 6.53 27.88
CA ASP A 72 24.23 5.42 28.53
C ASP A 72 25.63 5.28 27.89
N PHE A 73 26.66 5.57 28.68
CA PHE A 73 28.07 5.63 28.26
C PHE A 73 28.59 4.35 27.60
N LEU A 74 27.96 3.20 27.83
CA LEU A 74 28.40 1.90 27.30
C LEU A 74 27.54 1.37 26.15
N ARG A 75 26.37 1.97 25.89
CA ARG A 75 25.38 1.46 24.92
C ARG A 75 25.29 2.28 23.63
N GLY A 76 25.97 3.43 23.58
CA GLY A 76 25.91 4.33 22.44
C GLY A 76 24.57 5.07 22.32
N TYR A 77 24.38 5.77 21.20
CA TYR A 77 23.20 6.59 20.97
C TYR A 77 22.00 5.74 20.55
N TYR A 78 20.95 5.72 21.37
CA TYR A 78 19.63 5.24 20.97
C TYR A 78 18.57 6.26 21.35
N GLN A 79 17.60 6.48 20.47
CA GLN A 79 16.50 7.41 20.70
C GLN A 79 15.25 6.60 21.08
N THR A 80 14.90 6.59 22.36
CA THR A 80 13.62 6.06 22.82
C THR A 80 12.63 7.21 22.91
N LEU A 81 11.67 7.25 21.99
CA LEU A 81 10.56 8.20 22.04
C LEU A 81 9.50 7.65 22.99
N ASN A 82 9.36 8.28 24.15
CA ASN A 82 8.18 8.09 25.00
C ASN A 82 7.20 9.24 24.73
N TYR A 83 5.90 8.96 24.79
CA TYR A 83 4.86 9.97 24.58
C TYR A 83 4.09 10.15 25.89
N GLN A 84 3.64 11.37 26.17
CA GLN A 84 2.85 11.62 27.40
C GLN A 84 1.56 10.80 27.39
N ILE A 85 0.90 10.67 26.23
CA ILE A 85 -0.32 9.86 26.06
C ILE A 85 -0.12 8.35 26.27
N SER A 86 1.12 7.87 26.44
CA SER A 86 1.44 6.47 26.72
C SER A 86 1.59 6.19 28.22
N ASP A 87 1.48 7.20 29.09
CA ASP A 87 1.61 7.02 30.53
C ASP A 87 0.41 6.25 31.10
N ARG A 88 0.68 5.09 31.69
CA ARG A 88 -0.38 4.18 32.16
C ARG A 88 -1.20 4.82 33.28
N GLN A 89 -0.57 5.54 34.21
CA GLN A 89 -1.27 6.20 35.31
C GLN A 89 -2.22 7.29 34.78
N GLN A 90 -1.77 8.08 33.81
CA GLN A 90 -2.60 9.07 33.13
C GLN A 90 -3.79 8.39 32.45
N LEU A 91 -3.55 7.34 31.67
CA LEU A 91 -4.60 6.63 30.94
C LEU A 91 -5.63 5.94 31.86
N LEU A 92 -5.22 5.41 33.02
CA LEU A 92 -6.14 4.82 34.00
C LEU A 92 -7.08 5.86 34.63
N SER A 93 -6.62 7.10 34.77
CA SER A 93 -7.45 8.19 35.30
C SER A 93 -8.49 8.71 34.31
N LEU A 94 -8.38 8.35 33.03
CA LEU A 94 -9.36 8.71 32.00
C LEU A 94 -10.62 7.83 32.11
N PRO A 95 -11.78 8.35 31.69
CA PRO A 95 -13.00 7.56 31.54
C PRO A 95 -12.74 6.31 30.67
N GLY A 96 -13.16 5.14 31.17
CA GLY A 96 -12.92 3.84 30.53
C GLY A 96 -11.51 3.26 30.71
N GLY A 97 -10.59 3.98 31.37
CA GLY A 97 -9.22 3.56 31.59
C GLY A 97 -9.11 2.26 32.40
N GLU A 98 -9.64 2.24 33.61
CA GLU A 98 -9.60 1.05 34.50
C GLU A 98 -10.27 -0.19 33.89
N GLU A 99 -11.40 -0.03 33.21
CA GLU A 99 -12.13 -1.14 32.59
C GLU A 99 -11.31 -1.80 31.47
N VAL A 100 -10.61 -0.99 30.66
CA VAL A 100 -9.90 -1.46 29.47
C VAL A 100 -8.46 -1.88 29.79
N LEU A 101 -7.77 -1.13 30.65
CA LEU A 101 -6.36 -1.34 31.00
C LEU A 101 -6.16 -2.20 32.25
N GLY A 102 -7.24 -2.49 32.99
CA GLY A 102 -7.26 -3.44 34.10
C GLY A 102 -7.37 -4.90 33.65
N ASP A 103 -7.90 -5.16 32.45
CA ASP A 103 -7.98 -6.50 31.88
C ASP A 103 -6.65 -6.91 31.24
N THR A 104 -5.98 -7.92 31.82
CA THR A 104 -4.72 -8.46 31.32
C THR A 104 -4.83 -9.16 29.96
N ASN A 105 -6.04 -9.52 29.51
CA ASN A 105 -6.25 -10.11 28.18
C ASN A 105 -6.40 -9.05 27.08
N GLN A 106 -6.60 -7.78 27.44
CA GLN A 106 -6.81 -6.71 26.48
C GLN A 106 -5.46 -6.24 25.90
N THR A 107 -5.19 -6.60 24.65
CA THR A 107 -3.93 -6.26 23.96
C THR A 107 -4.03 -5.00 23.09
N ARG A 108 -5.25 -4.49 22.88
CA ARG A 108 -5.52 -3.33 22.02
C ARG A 108 -6.63 -2.48 22.62
N PHE A 109 -6.47 -1.18 22.53
CA PHE A 109 -7.48 -0.22 22.94
C PHE A 109 -7.44 0.99 22.01
N TYR A 110 -8.49 1.79 22.08
CA TYR A 110 -8.63 3.04 21.37
C TYR A 110 -8.52 4.18 22.37
N LEU A 111 -7.76 5.21 22.00
CA LEU A 111 -7.64 6.46 22.73
C LEU A 111 -8.36 7.54 21.92
N VAL A 112 -9.29 8.24 22.56
CA VAL A 112 -9.97 9.40 21.97
C VAL A 112 -9.20 10.64 22.41
N LEU A 113 -8.79 11.44 21.43
CA LEU A 113 -8.06 12.68 21.62
C LEU A 113 -8.96 13.85 21.21
N GLU A 114 -8.81 14.98 21.90
CA GLU A 114 -9.46 16.24 21.58
C GLU A 114 -8.44 17.20 20.99
N ALA A 115 -8.86 17.88 19.92
CA ALA A 115 -8.06 18.89 19.25
C ALA A 115 -7.93 20.13 20.14
N PRO A 116 -6.74 20.76 20.21
CA PRO A 116 -6.61 22.02 20.91
C PRO A 116 -7.44 23.10 20.19
N GLU A 117 -8.17 23.95 20.94
CA GLU A 117 -8.83 25.11 20.34
C GLU A 117 -7.80 25.98 19.63
N GLU A 118 -7.97 26.14 18.32
CA GLU A 118 -7.11 26.81 17.35
C GLU A 118 -6.09 27.80 17.95
N ALA A 119 -4.81 27.53 17.74
CA ALA A 119 -3.73 28.50 17.88
C ALA A 119 -3.89 29.58 16.80
N SER A 120 -4.82 30.50 17.04
CA SER A 120 -5.09 31.65 16.20
C SER A 120 -3.90 32.60 16.25
N GLY A 121 -2.98 32.42 15.30
CA GLY A 121 -1.91 33.39 15.02
C GLY A 121 -0.63 33.16 15.84
N ASN A 122 0.41 32.71 15.14
CA ASN A 122 1.80 32.62 15.56
C ASN A 122 2.17 31.57 16.63
N ALA A 123 2.74 30.47 16.14
CA ALA A 123 3.87 29.71 16.73
C ALA A 123 3.65 28.81 17.96
N GLU A 124 2.47 28.72 18.58
CA GLU A 124 2.26 27.74 19.66
C GLU A 124 1.58 26.46 19.16
N VAL A 125 2.40 25.45 18.90
CA VAL A 125 1.91 24.10 18.59
C VAL A 125 1.48 23.42 19.88
N HIS A 126 0.17 23.31 20.08
CA HIS A 126 -0.42 22.61 21.22
C HIS A 126 -0.58 21.12 20.91
N PRO A 127 -0.17 20.22 21.81
CA PRO A 127 -0.42 18.79 21.64
C PRO A 127 -1.89 18.46 21.92
N TRP A 128 -2.40 17.48 21.17
CA TRP A 128 -3.72 16.91 21.38
C TRP A 128 -3.83 16.27 22.77
N GLN A 129 -4.97 16.43 23.43
CA GLN A 129 -5.17 15.95 24.80
C GLN A 129 -6.01 14.67 24.83
N PRO A 130 -5.65 13.68 25.66
CA PRO A 130 -6.43 12.46 25.78
C PRO A 130 -7.67 12.68 26.64
N VAL A 131 -8.83 12.30 26.13
CA VAL A 131 -10.13 12.51 26.80
C VAL A 131 -10.74 11.21 27.31
N ARG A 132 -10.59 10.10 26.56
CA ARG A 132 -11.25 8.83 26.89
C ARG A 132 -10.50 7.62 26.35
N VAL A 133 -10.59 6.50 27.06
CA VAL A 133 -10.11 5.19 26.62
C VAL A 133 -11.30 4.28 26.33
N SER A 134 -11.21 3.43 25.29
CA SER A 134 -12.25 2.47 24.95
C SER A 134 -11.68 1.16 24.40
N ALA A 135 -12.29 0.03 24.76
CA ALA A 135 -11.96 -1.27 24.18
C ALA A 135 -12.48 -1.42 22.74
N MET A 136 -13.58 -0.73 22.41
CA MET A 136 -14.23 -0.76 21.10
C MET A 136 -13.89 0.50 20.31
N ARG A 137 -14.00 0.40 18.99
CA ARG A 137 -13.81 1.57 18.12
C ARG A 137 -14.90 2.61 18.45
N PRO A 138 -14.54 3.86 18.77
CA PRO A 138 -15.51 4.94 18.95
C PRO A 138 -16.23 5.24 17.63
N ASP A 139 -17.55 5.40 17.70
CA ASP A 139 -18.35 5.93 16.58
C ASP A 139 -18.41 7.47 16.59
N ASP A 140 -18.11 8.07 17.74
CA ASP A 140 -18.11 9.51 17.98
C ASP A 140 -16.73 9.96 18.48
N LEU A 141 -16.25 11.07 17.94
CA LEU A 141 -14.98 11.70 18.27
C LEU A 141 -15.27 13.01 19.02
N ALA A 142 -14.39 13.40 19.93
CA ALA A 142 -14.53 14.62 20.71
C ALA A 142 -14.19 15.86 19.87
#